data_AF-A0A926FNY5-F1
#
_entry.id   AF-A0A926FNY5-F1
#
_cell.length_a   1.000
_cell.length_b   1.000
_cell.length_c   1.000
_cell.angle_alpha   90.00
_cell.angle_beta   90.00
_cell.angle_gamma   90.00
#
_symmetry.space_group_name_H-M   'P 1'
#
loop_
_entity.id
_entity.type
_entity.pdbx_description
1 polymer ?
#
loop_
_entity_poly.entity_id
_entity_poly.type
_entity_poly.pdbx_seq_one_letter_code
_entity_poly.pdbx_strand_id
1 'polypeptide(L)' 'MERARARGYQAGVVGKQKEACPYQCLDARGHWLGGWRDAMEGRGSGLFMK' A
#
# COMPACT_ATOMS: atom_id res chain seq x y z
N MET A 1 1.63 -0.52 -14.27
CA MET A 1 0.81 -1.01 -13.14
C MET A 1 1.64 -1.36 -11.90
N GLU A 2 2.80 -2.01 -12.03
CA GLU A 2 3.62 -2.45 -10.87
C GLU A 2 4.14 -1.31 -9.97
N ARG A 3 4.48 -0.14 -10.54
CA ARG A 3 4.92 1.05 -9.78
C ARG A 3 3.88 1.56 -8.78
N ALA A 4 2.59 1.48 -9.12
CA ALA A 4 1.53 1.93 -8.23
C ALA A 4 1.43 0.99 -7.01
N ARG A 5 1.50 -0.33 -7.23
CA ARG A 5 1.54 -1.33 -6.16
C ARG A 5 2.74 -1.14 -5.24
N ALA A 6 3.94 -0.99 -5.78
CA ALA A 6 5.16 -0.75 -4.98
C ALA A 6 5.05 0.53 -4.12
N ARG A 7 4.53 1.62 -4.69
CA ARG A 7 4.27 2.87 -3.94
C ARG A 7 3.21 2.69 -2.86
N GLY A 8 2.18 1.90 -3.13
CA GLY A 8 1.15 1.56 -2.16
C GLY A 8 1.70 0.80 -0.98
N TYR A 9 2.52 -0.21 -1.26
CA TYR A 9 3.23 -0.98 -0.25
C TYR A 9 4.11 -0.08 0.60
N GLN A 10 4.96 0.74 -0.01
CA GLN A 10 5.83 1.65 0.73
C GLN A 10 5.03 2.67 1.58
N ALA A 11 3.90 3.15 1.07
CA ALA A 11 3.01 4.03 1.84
C ALA A 11 2.39 3.31 3.04
N GLY A 12 1.93 2.07 2.87
CA GLY A 12 1.46 1.22 3.97
C GLY A 12 2.59 0.90 4.95
N VAL A 13 3.83 0.78 4.44
CA VAL A 13 5.03 0.58 5.24
C VAL A 13 5.38 1.83 6.07
N VAL A 14 5.05 3.02 5.59
CA VAL A 14 5.27 4.26 6.34
C VAL A 14 4.10 4.56 7.30
N GLY A 15 3.02 3.79 7.25
CA GLY A 15 1.80 4.06 8.01
C GLY A 15 0.97 5.21 7.43
N LYS A 16 1.11 5.49 6.12
CA LYS A 16 0.25 6.45 5.42
C LYS A 16 -1.18 5.91 5.32
N GLN A 17 -2.15 6.80 5.27
CA GLN A 17 -3.57 6.45 5.11
C GLN A 17 -3.91 6.14 3.65
N LYS A 18 -5.00 5.39 3.41
CA LYS A 18 -5.45 5.03 2.06
C LYS A 18 -5.83 6.25 1.20
N GLU A 19 -6.22 7.36 1.82
CA GLU A 19 -6.49 8.64 1.15
C GLU A 19 -5.23 9.37 0.68
N ALA A 20 -4.04 8.99 1.17
CA ALA A 20 -2.78 9.57 0.69
C ALA A 20 -2.38 9.07 -0.72
N CYS A 21 -3.21 8.23 -1.34
CA CYS A 21 -3.02 7.76 -2.70
C CYS A 21 -3.08 8.95 -3.69
N PRO A 22 -1.98 9.27 -4.40
CA PRO A 22 -1.96 10.38 -5.36
C PRO A 22 -2.67 10.05 -6.69
N TYR A 23 -3.14 8.82 -6.85
CA TYR A 23 -3.72 8.33 -8.10
C TYR A 23 -5.24 8.57 -8.13
N GLN A 24 -5.69 9.33 -9.13
CA GLN A 24 -7.11 9.54 -9.42
C GLN A 24 -7.69 8.44 -10.33
N CYS A 25 -6.86 7.82 -11.17
CA CYS A 25 -7.28 6.68 -12.00
C CYS A 25 -7.62 5.46 -11.14
N LEU A 26 -8.80 4.89 -11.35
CA LEU A 26 -9.31 3.73 -10.59
C LEU A 26 -8.37 2.52 -10.66
N ASP A 27 -7.79 2.26 -11.83
CA ASP A 27 -6.87 1.14 -12.04
C ASP A 27 -5.57 1.29 -11.23
N ALA A 28 -4.88 2.43 -11.38
CA ALA A 28 -3.68 2.75 -10.60
C ALA A 28 -3.97 2.79 -9.09
N ARG A 29 -5.14 3.31 -8.69
CA ARG A 29 -5.61 3.30 -7.29
C ARG A 29 -5.86 1.88 -6.80
N GLY A 30 -6.42 0.99 -7.61
CA GLY A 30 -6.60 -0.42 -7.28
C GLY A 30 -5.26 -1.11 -7.00
N HIS A 31 -4.27 -0.89 -7.88
CA HIS A 31 -2.92 -1.41 -7.69
C HIS A 31 -2.24 -0.85 -6.43
N TRP A 32 -2.33 0.47 -6.20
CA TRP A 32 -1.77 1.12 -5.02
C TRP A 32 -2.41 0.61 -3.73
N LEU A 33 -3.75 0.52 -3.68
CA LEU A 33 -4.47 -0.01 -2.53
C LEU A 33 -4.12 -1.47 -2.27
N GLY A 34 -3.90 -2.27 -3.31
CA GLY A 34 -3.46 -3.66 -3.18
C GLY A 34 -2.11 -3.78 -2.45
N GLY A 35 -1.11 -3.00 -2.88
CA GLY A 35 0.18 -2.96 -2.18
C GLY A 35 0.08 -2.40 -0.75
N TRP A 36 -0.73 -1.37 -0.54
CA TRP A 36 -0.94 -0.76 0.77
C TRP A 36 -1.53 -1.73 1.79
N ARG A 37 -2.51 -2.55 1.38
CA ARG A 37 -3.10 -3.60 2.22
C ARG A 37 -2.06 -4.66 2.58
N ASP A 38 -1.28 -5.11 1.60
CA ASP A 38 -0.21 -6.11 1.79
C ASP A 38 0.81 -5.63 2.85
N ALA A 39 1.21 -4.36 2.79
CA ALA A 39 2.07 -3.75 3.80
C ALA A 39 1.41 -3.59 5.18
N MET A 40 0.14 -3.20 5.23
CA MET A 40 -0.62 -3.08 6.49
C MET A 40 -0.90 -4.42 7.12
N GLU A 41 -1.15 -5.46 6.32
CA GLU A 41 -1.36 -6.83 6.76
C GLU A 41 -0.09 -7.37 7.41
N GLY A 42 1.08 -7.20 6.78
CA GLY A 42 2.35 -7.58 7.41
C GLY A 42 2.67 -6.80 8.70
N ARG A 43 2.28 -5.52 8.79
CA ARG A 43 2.42 -4.73 10.04
C ARG A 43 1.47 -5.19 11.14
N GLY A 44 0.20 -5.34 10.81
CA GLY A 44 -0.87 -5.68 11.75
C GLY A 44 -0.78 -7.13 12.23
N SER A 45 -0.25 -8.03 11.40
CA SER A 45 -0.01 -9.43 11.75
C SER A 45 1.26 -9.67 12.57
N GLY A 46 2.10 -8.65 12.80
CA GLY A 46 3.34 -8.80 13.57
C GLY A 46 4.41 -9.66 12.88
N LEU A 47 4.21 -10.05 11.61
CA LEU A 47 5.18 -10.86 10.85
C LEU A 47 6.48 -10.10 10.52
N PHE A 48 6.48 -8.76 10.64
CA PHE A 48 7.68 -7.92 10.60
C PHE A 48 8.47 -7.84 11.93
N MET A 49 8.12 -8.62 12.95
CA MET A 49 9.04 -8.95 14.04
C MET A 49 9.75 -10.28 13.75
N LYS A 50 10.81 -10.23 12.96
CA LYS A 50 12.04 -11.03 13.11
C LYS A 50 13.12 -10.49 12.16
#